data_AF-A0A919PTH3-F1
#
_entry.id   AF-A0A919PTH3-F1
#
_cell.length_a   1.000
_cell.length_b   1.000
_cell.length_c   1.000
_cell.angle_alpha   90.00
_cell.angle_beta   90.00
_cell.angle_gamma   90.00
#
_symmetry.space_group_name_H-M   'P 1'
#
loop_
_entity.id
_entity.type
_entity.pdbx_description
1 polymer ?
#
loop_
_entity_poly.entity_id
_entity_poly.type
_entity_poly.pdbx_seq_one_letter_code
_entity_poly.pdbx_strand_id
1 'polypeptide(L)'
;MIYAYAERVENAEPSSAARNVVADLASMRTAYLEIEAAIRENPDAEAAFGLATQLRELIDELVGEAATFRALMADRVFRSEDMSLAELARRLKISKARADQLVRAAKAAVAEKS
;
A
#
# COMPACT_ATOMS: atom_id res chain seq x y z
N MET A 1 -6.73 -3.81 12.80
CA MET A 1 -7.76 -2.78 13.08
C MET A 1 -7.97 -1.98 11.79
N ILE A 2 -8.95 -2.38 10.98
CA ILE A 2 -9.22 -1.89 9.60
C ILE A 2 -10.24 -0.72 9.65
N TYR A 3 -10.12 0.16 10.64
CA TYR A 3 -11.11 1.21 10.90
C TYR A 3 -10.53 2.59 10.63
N ALA A 4 -10.74 3.11 9.42
CA ALA A 4 -10.72 4.55 9.11
C ALA A 4 -11.23 4.91 7.69
N TYR A 5 -11.71 3.95 6.88
CA TYR A 5 -12.30 4.26 5.57
C TYR A 5 -13.81 4.57 5.61
N ALA A 6 -14.45 4.38 6.76
CA ALA A 6 -15.91 4.40 6.87
C ALA A 6 -16.54 5.78 7.16
N GLU A 7 -15.79 6.79 7.59
CA GLU A 7 -16.40 8.02 8.15
C GLU A 7 -16.57 9.19 7.18
N ARG A 8 -16.36 9.01 5.86
CA ARG A 8 -16.54 10.14 4.92
C ARG A 8 -17.16 9.77 3.57
N VAL A 9 -17.87 8.65 3.53
CA VAL A 9 -18.71 8.22 2.39
C VAL A 9 -20.16 8.14 2.88
N GLU A 10 -20.69 9.25 3.37
CA GLU A 10 -22.02 9.23 4.02
C GLU A 10 -23.18 9.17 3.02
N ASN A 11 -22.95 9.01 1.70
CA ASN A 11 -24.02 8.79 0.70
C ASN A 11 -23.58 8.17 -0.65
N ALA A 12 -22.48 7.42 -0.71
CA ALA A 12 -22.13 6.70 -1.94
C ALA A 12 -21.78 5.24 -1.63
N GLU A 13 -22.57 4.30 -2.17
CA GLU A 13 -22.18 2.89 -2.21
C GLU A 13 -20.75 2.79 -2.74
N PRO A 14 -19.82 2.09 -2.04
CA PRO A 14 -18.47 1.91 -2.55
C PRO A 14 -18.54 1.28 -3.94
N SER A 15 -17.83 1.88 -4.89
CA SER A 15 -17.80 1.39 -6.27
C SER A 15 -17.47 -0.11 -6.30
N SER A 16 -17.97 -0.84 -7.30
CA SER A 16 -17.62 -2.26 -7.49
C SER A 16 -16.10 -2.48 -7.47
N ALA A 17 -15.33 -1.53 -8.00
CA ALA A 17 -13.87 -1.51 -7.93
C ALA A 17 -13.32 -1.48 -6.49
N ALA A 18 -13.89 -0.66 -5.60
CA ALA A 18 -13.44 -0.60 -4.21
C ALA A 18 -13.72 -1.91 -3.44
N ARG A 19 -14.86 -2.57 -3.72
CA ARG A 19 -15.17 -3.89 -3.15
C ARG A 19 -14.22 -4.99 -3.64
N ASN A 20 -13.86 -4.96 -4.92
CA ASN A 20 -12.90 -5.90 -5.49
C ASN A 20 -11.52 -5.76 -4.83
N VAL A 21 -11.04 -4.54 -4.61
CA VAL A 21 -9.75 -4.31 -3.92
C VAL A 21 -9.71 -4.92 -2.51
N VAL A 22 -10.81 -4.84 -1.75
CA VAL A 22 -10.85 -5.45 -0.40
C VAL A 22 -10.76 -6.97 -0.48
N ALA A 23 -11.46 -7.59 -1.45
CA ALA A 23 -11.38 -9.02 -1.68
C ALA A 23 -9.97 -9.44 -2.13
N ASP A 24 -9.35 -8.67 -3.03
CA ASP A 24 -8.01 -8.94 -3.54
C ASP A 24 -6.95 -8.84 -2.42
N LEU A 25 -7.05 -7.84 -1.54
CA LEU A 25 -6.20 -7.73 -0.36
C LEU A 25 -6.37 -8.92 0.60
N ALA A 26 -7.59 -9.42 0.76
CA ALA A 26 -7.83 -10.62 1.55
C ALA A 26 -7.19 -11.86 0.90
N SER A 27 -7.30 -11.99 -0.42
CA SER A 27 -6.65 -13.06 -1.19
C SER A 27 -5.12 -13.01 -1.07
N MET A 28 -4.50 -11.83 -1.13
CA MET A 28 -3.06 -11.68 -0.88
C MET A 28 -2.65 -12.19 0.51
N ARG A 29 -3.46 -11.88 1.53
CA ARG A 29 -3.20 -12.36 2.89
C ARG A 29 -3.34 -13.88 3.00
N THR A 30 -4.35 -14.46 2.35
CA THR A 30 -4.53 -15.92 2.31
C THR A 30 -3.35 -16.60 1.62
N ALA A 31 -2.95 -16.10 0.45
CA ALA A 31 -1.80 -16.64 -0.29
C ALA A 31 -0.51 -16.59 0.53
N TYR A 32 -0.26 -15.49 1.26
CA TYR A 32 0.88 -15.40 2.18
C TYR A 32 0.86 -16.52 3.24
N LEU A 33 -0.29 -16.76 3.86
CA LEU A 33 -0.43 -17.81 4.89
C LEU A 33 -0.26 -19.22 4.33
N GLU A 34 -0.73 -19.46 3.10
CA GLU A 34 -0.55 -20.75 2.41
C GLU A 34 0.93 -21.00 2.09
N ILE A 35 1.66 -19.97 1.61
CA ILE A 35 3.11 -20.07 1.38
C ILE A 35 3.85 -20.31 2.69
N GLU A 36 3.53 -19.58 3.76
CA GLU A 36 4.12 -19.78 5.07
C GLU A 36 3.92 -21.22 5.59
N ALA A 37 2.73 -21.77 5.43
CA ALA A 37 2.43 -23.15 5.80
C ALA A 37 3.26 -24.16 4.97
N ALA A 38 3.30 -23.99 3.66
CA ALA A 38 4.07 -24.87 2.77
C ALA A 38 5.58 -24.84 3.08
N ILE A 39 6.14 -23.67 3.41
CA ILE A 39 7.54 -23.53 3.82
C ILE A 39 7.79 -24.28 5.13
N ARG A 40 6.88 -24.18 6.10
CA ARG A 40 7.01 -24.88 7.39
C ARG A 40 6.93 -26.40 7.28
N GLU A 41 6.16 -26.90 6.33
CA GLU A 41 6.00 -28.33 6.07
C GLU A 41 7.18 -28.94 5.30
N ASN A 42 8.12 -28.11 4.81
CA ASN A 42 9.29 -28.60 4.09
C ASN A 42 10.25 -29.36 5.05
N PRO A 43 10.53 -30.65 4.81
CA PRO A 43 11.38 -31.46 5.68
C PRO A 43 12.87 -31.08 5.61
N ASP A 44 13.29 -30.41 4.53
CA ASP A 44 14.65 -29.89 4.38
C ASP A 44 14.74 -28.47 4.93
N ALA A 45 15.43 -28.31 6.06
CA ALA A 45 15.56 -27.04 6.76
C ALA A 45 16.34 -25.98 5.95
N GLU A 46 17.30 -26.38 5.13
CA GLU A 46 18.07 -25.45 4.30
C GLU A 46 17.19 -24.94 3.15
N ALA A 47 16.45 -25.84 2.51
CA ALA A 47 15.48 -25.47 1.48
C ALA A 47 14.37 -24.56 2.05
N ALA A 48 13.85 -24.87 3.25
CA ALA A 48 12.85 -24.04 3.93
C ALA A 48 13.37 -22.62 4.19
N PHE A 49 14.61 -22.48 4.66
CA PHE A 49 15.26 -21.18 4.87
C PHE A 49 15.43 -20.39 3.57
N GLY A 50 15.83 -21.06 2.49
CA GLY A 50 15.95 -20.45 1.16
C GLY A 50 14.61 -19.91 0.65
N LEU A 51 13.53 -20.67 0.81
CA LEU A 51 12.18 -20.23 0.43
C LEU A 51 11.67 -19.08 1.30
N ALA A 52 11.93 -19.11 2.61
CA ALA A 52 11.57 -18.01 3.51
C ALA A 52 12.30 -16.71 3.15
N THR A 53 13.55 -16.82 2.71
CA THR A 53 14.34 -15.68 2.21
C THR A 53 13.70 -15.08 0.96
N GLN A 54 13.34 -15.91 -0.02
CA GLN A 54 12.65 -15.46 -1.24
C GLN A 54 11.31 -14.81 -0.95
N LEU A 55 10.51 -15.37 -0.03
CA LEU A 55 9.25 -14.76 0.39
C LEU A 55 9.49 -13.36 0.97
N ARG A 56 10.50 -13.19 1.82
CA ARG A 56 10.85 -11.90 2.42
C ARG A 56 11.29 -10.88 1.36
N GLU A 57 12.13 -11.28 0.41
CA GLU A 57 12.56 -10.41 -0.70
C GLU A 57 11.37 -9.89 -1.51
N LEU A 58 10.44 -10.77 -1.89
CA LEU A 58 9.22 -10.38 -2.59
C LEU A 58 8.35 -9.41 -1.77
N ILE A 59 8.21 -9.64 -0.46
CA ILE A 59 7.45 -8.73 0.40
C ILE A 59 8.13 -7.36 0.51
N ASP A 60 9.47 -7.32 0.59
CA ASP A 60 10.23 -6.06 0.62
C ASP A 60 10.01 -5.25 -0.67
N GLU A 61 9.99 -5.91 -1.84
CA GLU A 61 9.65 -5.29 -3.14
C GLU A 61 8.23 -4.72 -3.13
N LEU A 62 7.22 -5.52 -2.74
CA LEU A 62 5.82 -5.10 -2.68
C LEU A 62 5.60 -3.94 -1.71
N VAL A 63 6.33 -3.89 -0.59
CA VAL A 63 6.29 -2.74 0.34
C VAL A 63 6.80 -1.48 -0.33
N GLY A 64 7.88 -1.56 -1.10
CA GLY A 64 8.43 -0.44 -1.88
C GLY A 64 7.43 0.06 -2.93
N GLU A 65 6.83 -0.86 -3.69
CA GLU A 65 5.80 -0.53 -4.67
C GLU A 65 4.56 0.11 -4.02
N ALA A 66 4.08 -0.45 -2.92
CA ALA A 66 2.93 0.07 -2.18
C ALA A 66 3.21 1.46 -1.60
N ALA A 67 4.43 1.72 -1.10
CA ALA A 67 4.84 3.04 -0.63
C ALA A 67 4.84 4.07 -1.77
N THR A 68 5.34 3.68 -2.94
CA THR A 68 5.36 4.50 -4.16
C THR A 68 3.93 4.79 -4.63
N PHE A 69 3.08 3.77 -4.72
CA PHE A 69 1.68 3.93 -5.11
C PHE A 69 0.92 4.86 -4.15
N ARG A 70 1.14 4.72 -2.84
CA ARG A 70 0.57 5.63 -1.84
C ARG A 70 1.02 7.08 -2.02
N ALA A 71 2.29 7.30 -2.34
CA ALA A 71 2.80 8.63 -2.65
C ALA A 71 2.10 9.22 -3.89
N LEU A 72 1.97 8.45 -4.96
CA LEU A 72 1.26 8.86 -6.18
C LEU A 72 -0.22 9.20 -5.91
N MET A 73 -0.91 8.43 -5.06
CA MET A 73 -2.30 8.75 -4.68
C MET A 73 -2.40 10.01 -3.83
N ALA A 74 -1.45 10.24 -2.91
CA ALA A 74 -1.41 11.48 -2.11
C ALA A 74 -1.18 12.70 -3.00
N ASP A 75 -0.28 12.59 -3.98
CA ASP A 75 0.00 13.66 -4.94
C ASP A 75 -1.16 13.87 -5.94
N ARG A 76 -1.89 12.82 -6.31
CA ARG A 76 -3.15 12.96 -7.07
C ARG A 76 -4.18 13.81 -6.31
N VAL A 77 -4.36 13.55 -5.01
CA VAL A 77 -5.25 14.36 -4.14
C VAL A 77 -4.75 15.81 -4.04
N PHE A 78 -3.44 15.99 -3.88
CA PHE A 78 -2.80 17.30 -3.82
C PHE A 78 -3.09 18.13 -5.08
N ARG A 79 -2.95 17.52 -6.27
CA ARG A 79 -3.13 18.18 -7.56
C ARG A 79 -4.60 18.36 -7.97
N SER A 80 -5.51 17.49 -7.55
CA SER A 80 -6.93 17.57 -7.96
C SER A 80 -7.66 18.79 -7.41
N GLU A 81 -7.19 19.33 -6.29
CA GLU A 81 -7.86 20.43 -5.57
C GLU A 81 -6.94 21.66 -5.40
N ASP A 82 -5.80 21.71 -6.11
CA ASP A 82 -4.74 22.75 -5.99
C ASP A 82 -4.41 23.10 -4.53
N MET A 83 -4.26 22.07 -3.70
CA MET A 83 -4.18 22.22 -2.24
C MET A 83 -2.82 22.75 -1.80
N SER A 84 -2.80 23.43 -0.66
CA SER A 84 -1.57 23.59 0.12
C SER A 84 -1.17 22.29 0.83
N LEU A 85 0.11 22.14 1.19
CA LEU A 85 0.58 21.00 1.98
C LEU A 85 -0.12 20.87 3.35
N ALA A 86 -0.57 21.98 3.93
CA ALA A 86 -1.30 21.96 5.20
C ALA A 86 -2.73 21.42 5.03
N GLU A 87 -3.38 21.72 3.92
CA GLU A 87 -4.68 21.15 3.56
C GLU A 87 -4.57 19.66 3.26
N LEU A 88 -3.57 19.26 2.48
CA LEU A 88 -3.31 17.84 2.22
C LEU A 88 -3.07 17.06 3.52
N ALA A 89 -2.23 17.59 4.41
CA ALA A 89 -1.94 16.99 5.71
C ALA A 89 -3.21 16.80 6.55
N ARG A 90 -4.06 17.83 6.64
CA ARG A 90 -5.38 17.74 7.32
C ARG A 90 -6.29 16.73 6.64
N ARG A 91 -6.35 16.71 5.30
CA ARG A 91 -7.21 15.82 4.52
C ARG A 91 -6.85 14.35 4.71
N LEU A 92 -5.57 14.04 4.72
CA LEU A 92 -5.03 12.70 4.87
C LEU A 92 -4.82 12.29 6.34
N LYS A 93 -5.11 13.18 7.31
CA LYS A 93 -4.89 12.98 8.74
C LYS A 93 -3.43 12.61 9.08
N ILE A 94 -2.47 13.31 8.47
CA ILE A 94 -1.03 13.13 8.68
C ILE A 94 -0.34 14.46 9.01
N SER A 95 0.94 14.41 9.41
CA SER A 95 1.72 15.62 9.62
C SER A 95 2.05 16.33 8.30
N LYS A 96 2.25 17.66 8.35
CA LYS A 96 2.69 18.45 7.18
C LYS A 96 4.01 17.93 6.60
N ALA A 97 4.95 17.53 7.46
CA ALA A 97 6.21 16.94 7.04
C ALA A 97 6.00 15.62 6.26
N ARG A 98 5.07 14.76 6.72
CA ARG A 98 4.75 13.52 6.03
C ARG A 98 4.05 13.77 4.69
N ALA A 99 3.17 14.77 4.62
CA ALA A 99 2.54 15.19 3.38
C ALA A 99 3.59 15.68 2.35
N ASP A 100 4.54 16.52 2.76
CA ASP A 100 5.66 16.96 1.91
C ASP A 100 6.50 15.78 1.40
N GLN A 101 6.86 14.84 2.28
CA GLN A 101 7.59 13.63 1.90
C GLN A 101 6.86 12.83 0.80
N LEU A 102 5.54 12.64 0.92
CA LEU A 102 4.77 11.90 -0.07
C LEU A 102 4.73 12.61 -1.42
N VAL A 103 4.53 13.93 -1.44
CA VAL A 103 4.53 14.72 -2.70
C VAL A 103 5.91 14.67 -3.37
N ARG A 104 7.01 14.78 -2.61
CA ARG A 104 8.37 14.66 -3.16
C ARG A 104 8.65 13.26 -3.69
N ALA A 105 8.26 12.22 -2.96
CA ALA A 105 8.42 10.83 -3.39
C ALA A 105 7.64 10.55 -4.69
N ALA A 106 6.42 11.09 -4.81
CA ALA A 106 5.63 10.97 -6.04
C ALA A 106 6.32 11.63 -7.24
N LYS A 107 6.88 12.82 -7.06
CA LYS A 107 7.64 13.52 -8.12
C LYS A 107 8.88 12.74 -8.55
N ALA A 108 9.62 12.18 -7.60
CA ALA A 108 10.78 11.34 -7.90
C ALA A 108 10.39 10.09 -8.70
N ALA A 109 9.32 9.40 -8.29
CA ALA A 109 8.83 8.20 -8.97
C ALA A 109 8.32 8.46 -10.41
N VAL A 110 7.77 9.65 -10.68
CA VAL A 110 7.38 10.05 -12.04
C VAL A 110 8.62 10.36 -12.90
N ALA A 111 9.62 11.01 -12.32
CA ALA A 111 10.87 11.36 -13.01
C ALA A 111 11.68 10.11 -13.39
N GLU A 112 11.69 9.06 -12.56
CA GLU A 112 12.37 7.79 -12.84
C GLU A 112 11.74 6.99 -14.00
N LYS A 113 10.46 7.22 -14.30
CA LYS A 113 9.70 6.52 -15.35
C LYS A 113 9.64 7.26 -16.69
N SER A 114 10.24 8.45 -16.79
CA SER A 114 10.23 9.32 -17.98
C SER A 114 11.55 9.24 -18.72
#